data_AF-A0A170V1Q3-F1
#
_entry.id   AF-A0A170V1Q3-F1
#
_cell.length_a   1.000
_cell.length_b   1.000
_cell.length_c   1.000
_cell.angle_alpha   90.00
_cell.angle_beta   90.00
_cell.angle_gamma   90.00
#
_symmetry.space_group_name_H-M   'P 1'
#
loop_
_entity.id
_entity.type
_entity.pdbx_description
1 polymer ?
#
loop_
_entity_poly.entity_id
_entity_poly.type
_entity_poly.pdbx_seq_one_letter_code
_entity_poly.pdbx_strand_id
1 'polypeptide(L)'
;MRGEAIFVVLYSVALLGVVGLLEFYARQPTSAWASQVFAGYRRAVPDAPRPAGPDEWPHSEVGRFHRALSLFVAVIAVLLVSAELVRHHRPLETLALVAVGAPHAVVVHRLQRRLRRRTAPANGADHGPGGEGGAH
;
A
#
# COMPACT_ATOMS: atom_id res chain seq x y z
N MET A 1 23.35 -20.90 -15.07
CA MET A 1 22.03 -20.61 -14.49
C MET A 1 21.00 -21.46 -15.20
N ARG A 2 20.24 -22.27 -14.48
CA ARG A 2 19.13 -23.05 -15.05
C ARG A 2 18.05 -22.07 -15.54
N GLY A 3 17.33 -22.39 -16.63
CA GLY A 3 16.34 -21.48 -17.22
C GLY A 3 15.22 -21.05 -16.25
N GLU A 4 14.86 -21.92 -15.31
CA GLU A 4 13.91 -21.64 -14.21
C GLU A 4 14.37 -20.49 -13.32
N ALA A 5 15.65 -20.46 -12.93
CA ALA A 5 16.23 -19.40 -12.10
C ALA A 5 16.16 -18.03 -12.81
N ILE A 6 16.46 -18.01 -14.11
CA ILE A 6 16.39 -16.79 -14.93
C ILE A 6 14.95 -16.29 -15.01
N PHE A 7 13.98 -17.19 -15.21
CA PHE A 7 12.56 -16.84 -15.21
C PHE A 7 12.12 -16.24 -13.87
N VAL A 8 12.50 -16.86 -12.75
CA VAL A 8 12.15 -16.36 -11.40
C VAL A 8 12.76 -14.99 -11.14
N VAL A 9 14.03 -14.77 -11.52
CA VAL A 9 14.70 -13.47 -11.39
C VAL A 9 13.97 -12.40 -12.20
N LEU A 10 13.73 -12.65 -13.49
CA LEU A 10 13.04 -11.70 -14.37
C LEU A 10 11.61 -11.40 -13.88
N TYR A 11 10.88 -12.43 -13.48
CA TYR A 11 9.53 -12.29 -12.96
C TYR A 11 9.51 -11.49 -11.64
N SER A 12 10.48 -11.74 -10.75
CA SER A 12 10.59 -11.01 -9.48
C SER A 12 10.95 -9.54 -9.68
N VAL A 13 11.76 -9.22 -10.69
CA VAL A 13 12.03 -7.82 -11.10
C VAL A 13 10.77 -7.17 -11.66
N ALA A 14 10.00 -7.88 -12.50
CA ALA A 14 8.73 -7.39 -13.02
C ALA A 14 7.73 -7.10 -11.89
N LEU A 15 7.61 -8.00 -10.90
CA LEU A 15 6.78 -7.79 -9.71
C LEU A 15 7.24 -6.57 -8.90
N LEU A 16 8.55 -6.33 -8.79
CA LEU A 16 9.08 -5.14 -8.13
C LEU A 16 8.67 -3.86 -8.86
N GLY A 17 8.70 -3.89 -10.20
CA GLY A 17 8.18 -2.82 -11.06
C GLY A 17 6.69 -2.56 -10.82
N VAL A 18 5.87 -3.62 -10.71
CA VAL A 18 4.43 -3.51 -10.41
C VAL A 18 4.20 -2.88 -9.03
N VAL A 19 4.95 -3.29 -8.01
CA VAL A 19 4.90 -2.70 -6.67
C VAL A 19 5.26 -1.21 -6.72
N GLY A 20 6.35 -0.85 -7.40
CA GLY A 20 6.76 0.54 -7.57
C GLY A 20 5.71 1.38 -8.31
N LEU A 21 5.10 0.81 -9.35
CA LEU A 21 4.03 1.46 -10.11
C LEU A 21 2.78 1.68 -9.25
N LEU A 22 2.37 0.68 -8.47
CA LEU A 22 1.25 0.80 -7.54
C LEU A 22 1.50 1.85 -6.46
N GLU A 23 2.71 1.90 -5.89
CA GLU A 23 3.08 2.96 -4.95
C GLU A 23 3.11 4.34 -5.59
N PHE A 24 3.56 4.45 -6.85
CA PHE A 24 3.55 5.69 -7.61
C PHE A 24 2.12 6.15 -7.91
N TYR A 25 1.25 5.26 -8.37
CA TYR A 25 -0.15 5.54 -8.66
C TYR A 25 -0.92 5.93 -7.39
N ALA A 26 -0.61 5.31 -6.26
CA ALA A 26 -1.20 5.66 -4.96
C ALA A 26 -0.81 7.07 -4.46
N ARG A 27 0.22 7.70 -5.04
CA ARG A 27 0.61 9.09 -4.72
C ARG A 27 -0.02 10.11 -5.67
N GLN A 28 -0.60 9.68 -6.79
CA GLN A 28 -1.25 10.60 -7.70
C GLN A 28 -2.60 11.05 -7.13
N PRO A 29 -2.83 12.37 -6.98
CA PRO A 29 -4.12 12.88 -6.55
C PRO A 29 -5.13 12.67 -7.68
N THR A 30 -5.93 11.60 -7.58
CA THR A 30 -7.01 11.30 -8.53
C THR A 30 -8.29 12.09 -8.22
N SER A 31 -8.20 13.22 -7.53
CA SER A 31 -9.41 13.99 -7.22
C SER A 31 -9.95 14.62 -8.49
N ALA A 32 -11.21 14.31 -8.83
CA ALA A 32 -11.91 14.92 -9.96
C ALA A 32 -11.88 16.46 -9.87
N TRP A 33 -11.81 16.97 -8.63
CA TRP A 33 -11.73 18.38 -8.24
C TRP A 33 -10.39 19.07 -8.47
N ALA A 34 -9.31 18.33 -8.78
CA ALA A 34 -8.04 18.91 -9.22
C ALA A 34 -8.06 19.35 -10.69
N SER A 35 -9.08 18.94 -11.45
CA SER A 35 -9.21 19.38 -12.85
C SER A 35 -9.62 20.86 -12.91
N GLN A 36 -8.94 21.60 -13.79
CA GLN A 36 -9.15 23.03 -13.99
C GLN A 36 -10.58 23.37 -14.48
N VAL A 37 -11.28 22.37 -15.03
CA VAL A 37 -12.66 22.44 -15.55
C VAL A 37 -13.67 22.74 -14.42
N PHE A 38 -13.56 22.07 -13.27
CA PHE A 38 -14.47 22.32 -12.14
C PHE A 38 -14.13 23.59 -11.35
N ALA A 39 -12.92 24.14 -11.52
CA ALA A 39 -12.56 25.43 -10.94
C ALA A 39 -13.35 26.59 -11.58
N GLY A 40 -13.65 26.50 -12.88
CA GLY A 40 -14.53 27.45 -13.58
C GLY A 40 -15.98 27.36 -13.11
N TYR A 41 -16.50 26.13 -12.97
CA TYR A 41 -17.87 25.88 -12.49
C TYR A 41 -18.11 26.49 -11.09
N ARG A 42 -17.16 26.34 -10.16
CA ARG A 42 -17.24 26.94 -8.81
C ARG A 42 -17.29 28.47 -8.80
N ARG A 43 -16.69 29.13 -9.79
CA ARG A 43 -16.77 30.60 -9.90
C ARG A 43 -18.11 31.08 -10.43
N ALA A 44 -18.78 30.23 -11.22
CA ALA A 44 -20.07 30.54 -11.83
C ALA A 44 -21.26 30.21 -10.93
N VAL A 45 -21.11 29.31 -9.96
CA VAL A 45 -22.19 28.83 -9.08
C VAL A 45 -21.89 29.19 -7.60
N PRO A 46 -22.65 30.13 -6.99
CA PRO A 46 -22.44 30.58 -5.61
C PRO A 46 -22.53 29.47 -4.55
N ASP A 47 -23.35 28.43 -4.79
CA ASP A 47 -23.61 27.32 -3.84
C ASP A 47 -23.05 25.97 -4.32
N ALA A 48 -21.91 25.97 -5.02
CA ALA A 48 -21.30 24.72 -5.47
C ALA A 48 -20.91 23.81 -4.28
N PRO A 49 -21.21 22.50 -4.32
CA PRO A 49 -20.79 21.55 -3.29
C PRO A 49 -19.30 21.62 -3.02
N ARG A 50 -18.89 21.59 -1.74
CA ARG A 50 -17.48 21.62 -1.37
C ARG A 50 -16.78 20.34 -1.88
N PRO A 51 -15.56 20.45 -2.40
CA PRO A 51 -14.77 19.29 -2.80
C PRO A 51 -14.57 18.38 -1.59
N ALA A 52 -14.79 17.08 -1.79
CA ALA A 52 -14.52 16.08 -0.78
C ALA A 52 -13.05 16.16 -0.37
N GLY A 53 -12.79 16.24 0.94
CA GLY A 53 -11.45 16.31 1.49
C GLY A 53 -10.63 15.06 1.16
N PRO A 54 -9.28 15.12 1.22
CA PRO A 54 -8.41 13.96 1.01
C PRO A 54 -8.70 12.78 1.95
N ASP A 55 -9.25 13.09 3.14
CA ASP A 55 -9.58 12.13 4.19
C ASP A 55 -11.04 11.63 4.09
N GLU A 56 -11.85 12.22 3.20
CA GLU A 56 -13.23 11.80 2.99
C GLU A 56 -13.31 10.60 2.04
N TRP A 57 -14.22 9.69 2.38
CA TRP A 57 -14.56 8.56 1.55
C TRP A 57 -15.11 9.05 0.19
N PRO A 58 -14.72 8.48 -0.96
CA PRO A 58 -13.89 7.28 -1.15
C PRO A 58 -12.38 7.52 -1.26
N HIS A 59 -11.89 8.77 -1.21
CA HIS A 59 -10.48 9.11 -1.43
C HIS A 59 -9.56 8.54 -0.35
N SER A 60 -10.02 8.46 0.90
CA SER A 60 -9.27 7.86 2.01
C SER A 60 -9.11 6.33 1.90
N GLU A 61 -10.02 5.65 1.21
CA GLU A 61 -9.99 4.19 1.04
C GLU A 61 -9.09 3.73 -0.11
N VAL A 62 -9.03 4.50 -1.21
CA VAL A 62 -8.27 4.15 -2.41
C VAL A 62 -6.79 3.93 -2.09
N GLY A 63 -6.18 4.80 -1.29
CA GLY A 63 -4.79 4.67 -0.88
C GLY A 63 -4.52 3.44 0.01
N ARG A 64 -5.50 3.01 0.81
CA ARG A 64 -5.41 1.79 1.63
C ARG A 64 -5.51 0.54 0.76
N PHE A 65 -6.41 0.52 -0.21
CA PHE A 65 -6.54 -0.60 -1.16
C PHE A 65 -5.25 -0.83 -1.95
N HIS A 66 -4.65 0.22 -2.52
CA HIS A 66 -3.39 0.12 -3.27
C HIS A 66 -2.23 -0.38 -2.40
N ARG A 67 -2.17 0.03 -1.13
CA ARG A 67 -1.16 -0.48 -0.18
C ARG A 67 -1.38 -1.95 0.15
N ALA A 68 -2.64 -2.39 0.34
CA ALA A 68 -2.96 -3.79 0.57
C ALA A 68 -2.58 -4.66 -0.64
N LEU A 69 -2.88 -4.20 -1.86
CA LEU A 69 -2.52 -4.88 -3.09
C LEU A 69 -1.00 -4.94 -3.28
N SER A 70 -0.29 -3.83 -3.02
CA SER A 70 1.18 -3.79 -3.07
C SER A 70 1.82 -4.77 -2.09
N LEU A 71 1.27 -4.87 -0.87
CA LEU A 71 1.72 -5.84 0.13
C LEU A 71 1.51 -7.28 -0.35
N PHE A 72 0.34 -7.57 -0.91
CA PHE A 72 0.01 -8.90 -1.43
C PHE A 72 0.99 -9.33 -2.54
N VAL A 73 1.24 -8.46 -3.52
CA VAL A 73 2.19 -8.73 -4.61
C VAL A 73 3.61 -8.93 -4.07
N ALA A 74 4.04 -8.10 -3.12
CA ALA A 74 5.37 -8.24 -2.51
C ALA A 74 5.53 -9.55 -1.71
N VAL A 75 4.50 -9.99 -1.00
CA VAL A 75 4.49 -11.29 -0.30
C VAL A 75 4.61 -12.45 -1.29
N ILE A 76 3.86 -12.42 -2.39
CA ILE A 76 3.97 -13.42 -3.45
C ILE A 76 5.39 -13.49 -4.01
N ALA A 77 6.01 -12.34 -4.29
CA ALA A 77 7.39 -12.28 -4.78
C ALA A 77 8.38 -12.91 -3.78
N VAL A 78 8.25 -12.62 -2.48
CA VAL A 78 9.08 -13.23 -1.44
C VAL A 78 8.89 -14.75 -1.40
N LEU A 79 7.66 -15.25 -1.52
CA LEU A 79 7.38 -16.69 -1.52
C LEU A 79 8.02 -17.40 -2.73
N LEU A 80 7.91 -16.80 -3.92
CA LEU A 80 8.54 -17.31 -5.15
C LEU A 80 10.07 -17.39 -5.00
N VAL A 81 10.70 -16.29 -4.56
CA VAL A 81 12.15 -16.25 -4.35
C VAL A 81 12.59 -17.27 -3.30
N SER A 82 11.83 -17.40 -2.21
CA SER A 82 12.14 -18.35 -1.12
C SER A 82 12.05 -19.80 -1.59
N ALA A 83 11.01 -20.15 -2.35
CA ALA A 83 10.85 -21.49 -2.91
C ALA A 83 12.01 -21.87 -3.84
N GLU A 84 12.47 -20.92 -4.66
CA GLU A 84 13.61 -21.15 -5.56
C GLU A 84 14.93 -21.23 -4.78
N LEU A 85 15.08 -20.44 -3.72
CA LEU A 85 16.27 -20.47 -2.86
C LEU A 85 16.44 -21.83 -2.17
N VAL A 86 15.34 -22.45 -1.74
CA VAL A 86 15.35 -23.81 -1.15
C VAL A 86 15.74 -24.88 -2.18
N ARG A 87 15.46 -24.64 -3.47
CA ARG A 87 15.75 -25.58 -4.57
C ARG A 87 17.16 -25.46 -5.13
N HIS A 88 17.92 -24.41 -4.83
CA HIS A 88 19.23 -24.16 -5.45
C HIS A 88 20.39 -24.28 -4.48
N HIS A 89 21.43 -25.02 -4.91
CA HIS A 89 22.62 -25.32 -4.10
C HIS A 89 23.87 -24.57 -4.60
N ARG A 90 23.73 -23.69 -5.62
CA ARG A 90 24.85 -22.93 -6.19
C ARG A 90 24.90 -21.51 -5.61
N PRO A 91 26.04 -21.08 -5.03
CA PRO A 91 26.14 -19.82 -4.26
C PRO A 91 25.87 -18.57 -5.10
N LEU A 92 26.22 -18.59 -6.40
CA LEU A 92 26.03 -17.45 -7.29
C LEU A 92 24.54 -17.21 -7.62
N GLU A 93 23.75 -18.28 -7.72
CA GLU A 93 22.30 -18.20 -7.95
C GLU A 93 21.59 -17.74 -6.67
N THR A 94 22.04 -18.22 -5.50
CA THR A 94 21.59 -17.74 -4.20
C THR A 94 21.79 -16.23 -4.04
N LEU A 95 22.97 -15.71 -4.41
CA LEU A 95 23.25 -14.27 -4.34
C LEU A 95 22.31 -13.44 -5.22
N ALA A 96 22.04 -13.89 -6.46
CA ALA A 96 21.12 -13.21 -7.36
C ALA A 96 19.69 -13.20 -6.81
N LEU A 97 19.22 -14.33 -6.29
CA LEU A 97 17.90 -14.45 -5.68
C LEU A 97 17.76 -13.58 -4.43
N VAL A 98 18.79 -13.55 -3.57
CA VAL A 98 18.82 -12.67 -2.38
C VAL A 98 18.81 -11.19 -2.79
N ALA A 99 19.58 -10.81 -3.80
CA ALA A 99 19.63 -9.43 -4.29
C ALA A 99 18.27 -8.92 -4.77
N VAL A 100 17.48 -9.78 -5.43
CA VAL A 100 16.13 -9.41 -5.91
C VAL A 100 15.06 -9.57 -4.81
N GLY A 101 15.20 -10.55 -3.92
CA GLY A 101 14.27 -10.78 -2.81
C GLY A 101 14.37 -9.74 -1.68
N ALA A 102 15.56 -9.21 -1.41
CA ALA A 102 15.77 -8.25 -0.32
C ALA A 102 14.91 -6.98 -0.44
N PRO A 103 14.80 -6.32 -1.61
CA PRO A 103 13.88 -5.21 -1.80
C PRO A 103 12.42 -5.56 -1.47
N HIS A 104 11.93 -6.71 -1.90
CA HIS A 104 10.57 -7.18 -1.60
C HIS A 104 10.36 -7.37 -0.10
N ALA A 105 11.32 -8.00 0.58
CA ALA A 105 11.29 -8.17 2.04
C ALA A 105 11.26 -6.82 2.78
N VAL A 106 12.03 -5.84 2.32
CA VAL A 106 12.03 -4.47 2.87
C VAL A 106 10.66 -3.80 2.69
N VAL A 107 10.06 -3.92 1.51
CA VAL A 107 8.71 -3.39 1.22
C VAL A 107 7.68 -4.03 2.15
N VAL A 108 7.64 -5.37 2.22
CA VAL A 108 6.73 -6.11 3.11
C VAL A 108 6.89 -5.64 4.56
N HIS A 109 8.13 -5.58 5.06
CA HIS A 109 8.41 -5.15 6.42
C HIS A 109 7.93 -3.71 6.68
N ARG A 110 8.18 -2.79 5.75
CA ARG A 110 7.74 -1.39 5.86
C ARG A 110 6.23 -1.26 5.87
N LEU A 111 5.53 -1.91 4.95
CA LEU A 111 4.07 -1.85 4.87
C LEU A 111 3.43 -2.49 6.11
N GLN A 112 3.92 -3.67 6.52
CA GLN A 112 3.43 -4.35 7.71
C GLN A 112 3.63 -3.51 8.98
N ARG A 113 4.80 -2.87 9.14
CA ARG A 113 5.05 -1.98 10.29
C ARG A 113 4.12 -0.77 10.29
N ARG A 114 3.85 -0.17 9.12
CA ARG A 114 2.90 0.95 8.98
C ARG A 114 1.47 0.53 9.32
N LEU A 115 1.04 -0.67 8.91
CA LEU A 115 -0.27 -1.23 9.26
C LEU A 115 -0.37 -1.48 10.77
N ARG A 116 0.59 -2.19 11.36
CA ARG A 116 0.62 -2.49 12.81
C ARG A 116 0.56 -1.24 13.68
N ARG A 117 1.24 -0.16 13.27
CA ARG A 117 1.20 1.14 13.98
C ARG A 117 -0.16 1.82 13.96
N ARG A 118 -1.00 1.55 12.95
CA ARG A 118 -2.35 2.11 12.85
C ARG A 118 -3.40 1.28 13.59
N THR A 119 -3.13 0.00 13.79
CA THR A 119 -4.00 -0.92 14.55
C THR A 119 -3.64 -0.98 16.03
N ALA A 120 -2.62 -0.24 16.49
CA ALA A 120 -2.36 -0.06 17.91
C ALA A 120 -3.63 0.54 18.55
N PRO A 121 -4.28 -0.18 19.48
CA PRO A 121 -5.64 0.15 19.87
C PRO A 121 -5.67 1.49 20.58
N ALA A 122 -6.63 2.32 20.22
CA ALA A 122 -7.12 3.42 21.06
C ALA A 122 -7.86 2.89 22.30
N ASN A 123 -7.40 1.77 22.88
CA ASN A 123 -7.93 1.25 24.13
C ASN A 123 -7.24 2.00 25.26
N GLY A 124 -7.77 3.18 25.58
CA GLY A 124 -7.27 3.97 26.71
C GLY A 124 -7.98 5.31 26.93
N ALA A 125 -8.72 5.83 25.96
CA ALA A 125 -9.44 7.08 26.13
C ALA A 125 -10.95 6.88 25.90
N ASP A 126 -11.65 6.84 27.04
CA ASP A 126 -12.97 7.45 27.22
C ASP A 126 -14.23 6.59 27.10
N HIS A 127 -14.30 5.47 27.83
CA HIS A 127 -15.56 5.03 28.44
C HIS A 127 -15.37 5.01 29.97
N GLY A 128 -15.31 6.21 30.57
CA GLY A 128 -15.49 6.33 32.02
C GLY A 128 -16.95 5.98 32.39
N PRO A 129 -17.20 5.21 33.47
CA PRO A 129 -18.55 4.99 33.96
C PRO A 129 -18.92 6.21 34.83
N GLY A 130 -19.47 7.25 34.20
CA GLY A 130 -20.03 8.42 34.88
C GLY A 130 -21.55 8.36 34.80
N GLY A 131 -22.19 7.92 35.89
CA GLY A 131 -23.63 8.02 36.06
C GLY A 131 -24.10 9.43 36.46
N GLU A 132 -25.42 9.53 36.63
CA GLU A 132 -26.19 10.66 37.19
C GLU A 132 -26.40 11.83 36.21
N GLY A 133 -27.58 12.42 35.99
CA GLY A 133 -28.87 12.43 36.69
C GLY A 133 -29.53 13.81 36.44
N GLY A 134 -30.86 13.86 36.25
CA GLY A 134 -31.66 15.09 36.15
C GLY A 134 -32.47 15.17 34.84
N ALA A 135 -33.73 14.76 34.78
CA ALA A 135 -34.91 15.43 35.32
C ALA A 135 -35.02 16.90 34.85
N HIS A 136 -35.80 17.15 33.79
CA HIS A 136 -37.11 17.83 33.83
C HIS A 136 -37.65 18.03 32.42
#